data_AF-A0A7J3W949-F1
#
_entry.id   AF-A0A7J3W949-F1
#
_cell.length_a   1.000
_cell.length_b   1.000
_cell.length_c   1.000
_cell.angle_alpha   90.00
_cell.angle_beta   90.00
_cell.angle_gamma   90.00
#
_symmetry.space_group_name_H-M   'P 1'
#
loop_
_entity.id
_entity.type
_entity.pdbx_description
1 polymer ?
#
loop_
_entity_poly.entity_id
_entity_poly.type
_entity_poly.pdbx_seq_one_letter_code
_entity_poly.pdbx_strand_id
1 'polypeptide(L)'
;MSETGKERMPWALVTILTILMGSIGTFWISTLPGSLISAYDLGIVVCGMELTSAPFIVVLIAGLGRFFKGVKVKINATLLTYVYTVAIVSSYFISTHWPWNIPLRFWLDRFMYPEDSQAFVPLFMAPPAEITRQLTFGKVPFPLAEWLPSILYWWLCQVLFGLFMLSIANILRRRYIDIEKVPFPHAMAVYESIRQVSTDIKVPERMAKFFLLGLIVGICLQLPIYLQAAFPWFPDIFSWRVNTCPSGQQYAGWGETVLGLVSLTAWNKQPLAYAIAYMMPLSVLF
;
A
#
# COMPACT_ATOMS: atom_id res chain seq x y z
N MET A 1 -6.09 3.77 35.34
CA MET A 1 -5.90 4.70 34.21
C MET A 1 -6.92 5.80 34.38
N SER A 2 -6.50 7.01 34.76
CA SER A 2 -7.39 8.18 34.72
C SER A 2 -7.72 8.46 33.26
N GLU A 3 -9.01 8.51 32.91
CA GLU A 3 -9.46 8.95 31.58
C GLU A 3 -9.04 10.41 31.37
N THR A 4 -7.86 10.59 30.76
CA THR A 4 -7.42 11.86 30.19
C THR A 4 -8.45 12.29 29.13
N GLY A 5 -8.83 13.57 29.17
CA GLY A 5 -9.96 14.14 28.44
C GLY A 5 -10.10 13.64 27.01
N LYS A 6 -11.34 13.25 26.64
CA LYS A 6 -11.71 12.74 25.31
C LYS A 6 -11.14 13.62 24.21
N GLU A 7 -10.04 13.18 23.60
CA GLU A 7 -9.50 13.79 22.40
C GLU A 7 -10.56 13.68 21.30
N ARG A 8 -11.03 14.82 20.79
CA ARG A 8 -12.09 14.83 19.78
C ARG A 8 -11.49 14.45 18.43
N MET A 9 -12.10 13.46 17.79
CA MET A 9 -11.65 12.98 16.49
C MET A 9 -11.73 14.10 15.43
N PRO A 10 -10.66 14.38 14.67
CA PRO A 10 -10.64 15.44 13.66
C PRO A 10 -11.31 14.97 12.37
N TRP A 11 -12.64 14.84 12.38
CA TRP A 11 -13.43 14.35 11.24
C TRP A 11 -13.16 15.07 9.93
N ALA A 12 -13.03 16.40 9.95
CA ALA A 12 -12.74 17.18 8.76
C ALA A 12 -11.41 16.77 8.10
N LEU A 13 -10.35 16.56 8.90
CA LEU A 13 -9.06 16.08 8.40
C LEU A 13 -9.20 14.69 7.78
N VAL A 14 -9.87 13.78 8.48
CA VAL A 14 -10.09 12.40 8.02
C VAL A 14 -10.81 12.39 6.68
N THR A 15 -11.95 13.08 6.58
CA THR A 15 -12.76 13.12 5.36
C THR A 15 -12.01 13.75 4.19
N ILE A 16 -11.37 14.91 4.39
CA ILE A 16 -10.63 15.61 3.33
C ILE A 16 -9.46 14.74 2.85
N LEU A 17 -8.68 14.17 3.78
CA LEU A 17 -7.54 13.35 3.42
C LEU A 17 -7.95 12.06 2.70
N THR A 18 -9.04 11.40 3.11
CA THR A 18 -9.58 10.23 2.39
C THR A 18 -10.01 10.59 0.97
N ILE A 19 -10.71 11.71 0.76
CA ILE A 19 -11.12 12.16 -0.58
C ILE A 19 -9.90 12.45 -1.45
N LEU A 20 -8.91 13.18 -0.92
CA LEU A 20 -7.69 13.50 -1.63
C LEU A 20 -6.91 12.24 -2.01
N MET A 21 -6.73 11.31 -1.06
CA MET A 21 -6.03 10.07 -1.30
C MET A 21 -6.73 9.19 -2.33
N GLY A 22 -8.05 9.02 -2.22
CA GLY A 22 -8.83 8.27 -3.20
C GLY A 22 -8.71 8.86 -4.61
N SER A 23 -8.83 10.18 -4.73
CA SER A 23 -8.77 10.89 -6.01
C SER A 23 -7.37 10.85 -6.63
N ILE A 24 -6.35 11.24 -5.86
CA ILE A 24 -4.96 11.30 -6.32
C ILE A 24 -4.44 9.89 -6.60
N GLY A 25 -4.75 8.91 -5.75
CA GLY A 25 -4.30 7.53 -5.94
C GLY A 25 -4.93 6.87 -7.15
N THR A 26 -6.22 7.08 -7.38
CA THR A 26 -6.93 6.59 -8.59
C THR A 26 -6.36 7.23 -9.86
N PHE A 27 -6.16 8.55 -9.84
CA PHE A 27 -5.51 9.25 -10.95
C PHE A 27 -4.09 8.74 -11.20
N TRP A 28 -3.28 8.60 -10.14
CA TRP A 28 -1.91 8.12 -10.23
C TRP A 28 -1.84 6.74 -10.90
N ILE A 29 -2.62 5.76 -10.41
CA ILE A 29 -2.71 4.41 -10.99
C ILE A 29 -3.08 4.47 -12.48
N SER A 30 -4.06 5.29 -12.84
CA SER A 30 -4.51 5.40 -14.24
C SER A 30 -3.44 5.96 -15.19
N THR A 31 -2.45 6.68 -14.67
CA THR A 31 -1.35 7.27 -15.45
C THR A 31 -0.07 6.44 -15.43
N LEU A 32 0.02 5.41 -14.57
CA LEU A 32 1.20 4.57 -14.48
C LEU A 32 1.31 3.65 -15.72
N PRO A 33 2.52 3.46 -16.27
CA PRO A 33 2.77 2.37 -17.21
C PRO A 33 2.39 1.03 -16.60
N GLY A 34 1.83 0.10 -17.40
CA GLY A 34 1.41 -1.21 -16.92
C GLY A 34 2.55 -2.03 -16.27
N SER A 35 3.80 -1.80 -16.68
CA SER A 35 5.00 -2.41 -16.08
C SER A 35 5.33 -1.88 -14.66
N LEU A 36 4.77 -0.75 -14.27
CA LEU A 36 5.05 -0.06 -13.00
C LEU A 36 3.89 -0.12 -12.01
N ILE A 37 2.69 -0.41 -12.49
CA ILE A 37 1.44 -0.26 -11.75
C ILE A 37 1.49 -1.00 -10.40
N SER A 38 2.02 -2.23 -10.35
CA SER A 38 2.03 -3.07 -9.15
C SER A 38 3.13 -2.76 -8.13
N ALA A 39 4.08 -1.87 -8.42
CA ALA A 39 5.20 -1.58 -7.52
C ALA A 39 5.38 -0.09 -7.21
N TYR A 40 4.72 0.77 -7.99
CA TYR A 40 4.75 2.22 -7.82
C TYR A 40 3.38 2.81 -7.56
N ASP A 41 2.36 1.98 -7.29
CA ASP A 41 1.10 2.48 -6.76
C ASP A 41 1.26 3.01 -5.31
N LEU A 42 0.21 3.69 -4.85
CA LEU A 42 0.13 4.23 -3.50
C LEU A 42 -0.41 3.18 -2.49
N GLY A 43 -0.66 1.97 -2.97
CA GLY A 43 -1.12 0.84 -2.21
C GLY A 43 0.02 -0.13 -1.93
N ILE A 44 -0.21 -1.41 -2.22
CA ILE A 44 0.70 -2.51 -1.92
C ILE A 44 1.86 -2.50 -2.92
N VAL A 45 3.06 -2.20 -2.44
CA VAL A 45 4.27 -2.10 -3.26
C VAL A 45 5.23 -3.29 -3.09
N VAL A 46 5.09 -4.03 -1.98
CA VAL A 46 5.84 -5.27 -1.72
C VAL A 46 4.85 -6.42 -1.51
N CYS A 47 4.50 -7.11 -2.59
CA CYS A 47 3.46 -8.13 -2.58
C CYS A 47 3.68 -9.22 -1.51
N GLY A 48 4.92 -9.69 -1.34
CA GLY A 48 5.23 -10.74 -0.37
C GLY A 48 5.04 -10.35 1.11
N MET A 49 4.92 -9.05 1.40
CA MET A 49 4.76 -8.53 2.77
C MET A 49 3.50 -7.68 2.94
N GLU A 50 2.73 -7.49 1.86
CA GLU A 50 1.57 -6.60 1.80
C GLU A 50 1.90 -5.18 2.32
N LEU A 51 3.13 -4.71 2.07
CA LEU A 51 3.60 -3.41 2.56
C LEU A 51 3.08 -2.29 1.67
N THR A 52 2.48 -1.27 2.30
CA THR A 52 1.89 -0.14 1.59
C THR A 52 2.75 1.13 1.62
N SER A 53 2.82 1.85 0.50
CA SER A 53 3.73 3.00 0.35
C SER A 53 3.13 4.33 0.85
N ALA A 54 1.84 4.58 0.58
CA ALA A 54 1.19 5.84 0.94
C ALA A 54 1.32 6.27 2.41
N PRO A 55 1.13 5.40 3.43
CA PRO A 55 1.27 5.83 4.81
C PRO A 55 2.64 6.44 5.12
N PHE A 56 3.73 5.90 4.57
CA PHE A 56 5.06 6.44 4.75
C PHE A 56 5.23 7.76 3.99
N ILE A 57 4.79 7.80 2.73
CA ILE A 57 4.90 8.99 1.88
C ILE A 57 4.14 10.16 2.50
N VAL A 58 2.90 9.96 2.96
CA VAL A 58 2.07 11.04 3.52
C VAL A 58 2.64 11.53 4.85
N VAL A 59 3.12 10.64 5.73
CA VAL A 59 3.80 11.03 6.99
C VAL A 59 5.06 11.84 6.71
N LEU A 60 5.88 11.39 5.74
CA LEU A 60 7.10 12.11 5.33
C LEU A 60 6.75 13.49 4.77
N ILE A 61 5.81 13.57 3.83
CA ILE A 61 5.37 14.84 3.24
C ILE A 61 4.83 15.78 4.31
N ALA A 62 4.00 15.26 5.22
CA ALA A 62 3.38 16.05 6.27
C ALA A 62 4.41 16.85 7.06
N GLY A 63 5.60 16.29 7.35
CA GLY A 63 6.66 17.03 8.03
C GLY A 63 7.99 17.18 7.31
N LEU A 64 7.99 17.10 5.97
CA LEU A 64 9.09 17.60 5.13
C LEU A 64 9.46 19.05 5.50
N GLY A 65 8.44 19.86 5.85
CA GLY A 65 8.62 21.24 6.31
C GLY A 65 9.57 21.40 7.50
N ARG A 66 9.73 20.39 8.37
CA ARG A 66 10.67 20.43 9.49
C ARG A 66 12.13 20.51 9.03
N PHE A 67 12.45 19.90 7.89
CA PHE A 67 13.83 19.82 7.39
C PHE A 67 14.28 21.08 6.65
N PHE A 68 13.34 21.93 6.22
CA PHE A 68 13.65 23.19 5.54
C PHE A 68 13.75 24.35 6.54
N LYS A 69 14.90 25.02 6.54
CA LYS A 69 15.11 26.23 7.36
C LYS A 69 14.12 27.32 6.93
N GLY A 70 13.18 27.67 7.82
CA GLY A 70 12.20 28.75 7.61
C GLY A 70 10.74 28.34 7.75
N VAL A 71 10.44 27.05 7.64
CA VAL A 71 9.07 26.53 7.75
C VAL A 71 8.79 26.12 9.21
N LYS A 72 8.09 26.96 9.96
CA LYS A 72 7.72 26.70 11.37
C LYS A 72 6.38 25.98 11.48
N VAL A 73 6.27 24.78 10.91
CA VAL A 73 5.06 23.95 11.08
C VAL A 73 5.22 23.11 12.33
N LYS A 74 4.32 23.29 13.30
CA LYS A 74 4.23 22.43 14.49
C LYS A 74 3.38 21.22 14.15
N ILE A 75 4.01 20.05 14.17
CA ILE A 75 3.36 18.78 13.86
C ILE A 75 3.50 17.89 15.08
N ASN A 76 2.36 17.47 15.63
CA ASN A 76 2.28 16.58 16.77
C ASN A 76 2.30 15.11 16.27
N ALA A 77 2.95 14.21 17.02
CA ALA A 77 2.85 12.77 16.84
C ALA A 77 1.40 12.28 16.72
N THR A 78 0.46 12.79 17.54
CA THR A 78 -0.96 12.37 17.45
C THR A 78 -1.58 12.70 16.10
N LEU A 79 -1.30 13.89 15.56
CA LEU A 79 -1.79 14.30 14.24
C LEU A 79 -1.21 13.38 13.16
N LEU A 80 0.08 13.07 13.23
CA LEU A 80 0.74 12.15 12.30
C LEU A 80 0.18 10.72 12.41
N THR A 81 -0.23 10.28 13.59
CA THR A 81 -0.92 9.00 13.76
C THR A 81 -2.27 9.00 13.03
N TYR A 82 -3.09 10.05 13.15
CA TYR A 82 -4.33 10.15 12.37
C TYR A 82 -4.07 10.14 10.86
N VAL A 83 -3.09 10.93 10.40
CA VAL A 83 -2.68 10.97 9.00
C VAL A 83 -2.25 9.59 8.52
N TYR A 84 -1.42 8.89 9.30
CA TYR A 84 -0.99 7.53 9.01
C TYR A 84 -2.17 6.55 8.94
N THR A 85 -3.09 6.59 9.91
CA THR A 85 -4.27 5.70 9.94
C THR A 85 -5.16 5.90 8.71
N VAL A 86 -5.42 7.14 8.32
CA VAL A 86 -6.19 7.42 7.11
C VAL A 86 -5.44 6.93 5.88
N ALA A 87 -4.12 7.14 5.83
CA ALA A 87 -3.31 6.76 4.69
C ALA A 87 -3.17 5.25 4.51
N ILE A 88 -2.98 4.48 5.59
CA ILE A 88 -2.91 3.02 5.50
C ILE A 88 -4.27 2.41 5.12
N VAL A 89 -5.38 2.91 5.67
CA VAL A 89 -6.72 2.41 5.28
C VAL A 89 -7.01 2.74 3.82
N SER A 90 -6.69 3.97 3.39
CA SER A 90 -6.90 4.38 2.01
C SER A 90 -6.00 3.63 1.04
N SER A 91 -4.75 3.32 1.42
CA SER A 91 -3.74 2.64 0.60
C SER A 91 -4.24 1.32 0.01
N TYR A 92 -5.07 0.58 0.76
CA TYR A 92 -5.65 -0.67 0.27
C TYR A 92 -6.55 -0.46 -0.95
N PHE A 93 -7.32 0.63 -0.98
CA PHE A 93 -8.24 1.00 -2.06
C PHE A 93 -7.60 1.82 -3.19
N ILE A 94 -6.35 2.21 -3.04
CA ILE A 94 -5.53 2.86 -4.07
C ILE A 94 -4.34 1.97 -4.44
N SER A 95 -4.58 0.66 -4.43
CA SER A 95 -3.65 -0.36 -4.92
C SER A 95 -4.09 -0.84 -6.30
N THR A 96 -3.16 -1.40 -7.06
CA THR A 96 -3.51 -2.12 -8.30
C THR A 96 -4.46 -3.28 -8.02
N HIS A 97 -4.33 -3.92 -6.86
CA HIS A 97 -5.15 -5.09 -6.51
C HIS A 97 -6.62 -4.72 -6.36
N TRP A 98 -6.91 -3.58 -5.73
CA TRP A 98 -8.26 -3.16 -5.43
C TRP A 98 -8.47 -1.66 -5.71
N PRO A 99 -9.50 -1.26 -6.49
CA PRO A 99 -10.52 -2.10 -7.16
C PRO A 99 -10.10 -2.60 -8.57
N TRP A 100 -8.88 -2.32 -9.01
CA TRP A 100 -8.49 -2.40 -10.42
C TRP A 100 -8.17 -3.81 -10.94
N ASN A 101 -7.76 -4.74 -10.09
CA ASN A 101 -7.41 -6.09 -10.53
C ASN A 101 -8.54 -7.06 -10.18
N ILE A 102 -8.95 -7.11 -8.91
CA ILE A 102 -9.90 -8.13 -8.45
C ILE A 102 -11.30 -7.88 -9.02
N PRO A 103 -12.05 -6.81 -8.66
CA PRO A 103 -13.37 -6.56 -9.26
C PRO A 103 -13.35 -6.44 -10.78
N LEU A 104 -12.35 -5.73 -11.32
CA LEU A 104 -12.25 -5.50 -12.75
C LEU A 104 -12.10 -6.81 -13.54
N ARG A 105 -11.37 -7.82 -13.03
CA ARG A 105 -11.28 -9.14 -13.70
C ARG A 105 -12.66 -9.75 -13.92
N PHE A 106 -13.49 -9.79 -12.88
CA PHE A 106 -14.86 -10.31 -13.02
C PHE A 106 -15.70 -9.51 -14.03
N TRP A 107 -15.49 -8.19 -14.09
CA TRP A 107 -16.21 -7.33 -15.03
C TRP A 107 -15.71 -7.46 -16.47
N LEU A 108 -14.41 -7.60 -16.69
CA LEU A 108 -13.83 -7.79 -18.02
C LEU A 108 -14.14 -9.20 -18.54
N ASP A 109 -14.08 -10.22 -17.69
CA ASP A 109 -14.39 -11.61 -18.04
C ASP A 109 -15.80 -11.75 -18.60
N ARG A 110 -16.76 -10.92 -18.17
CA ARG A 110 -18.13 -10.91 -18.69
C ARG A 110 -18.23 -10.72 -20.19
N PHE A 111 -17.35 -9.92 -20.79
CA PHE A 111 -17.36 -9.69 -22.23
C PHE A 111 -16.19 -10.37 -22.95
N MET A 112 -15.09 -10.68 -22.26
CA MET A 112 -13.97 -11.44 -22.82
C MET A 112 -14.30 -12.93 -22.96
N TYR A 113 -15.01 -13.50 -21.98
CA TYR A 113 -15.38 -14.91 -21.89
C TYR A 113 -16.85 -15.06 -21.44
N PRO A 114 -17.82 -14.64 -22.27
CA PRO A 114 -19.21 -14.52 -21.85
C PRO A 114 -19.85 -15.85 -21.43
N GLU A 115 -19.54 -16.96 -22.10
CA GLU A 115 -20.11 -18.29 -21.79
C GLU A 115 -19.65 -18.78 -20.41
N ASP A 116 -18.34 -18.80 -20.17
CA ASP A 116 -17.75 -19.23 -18.90
C ASP A 116 -18.14 -18.29 -17.76
N SER A 117 -18.04 -16.97 -18.00
CA SER A 117 -18.36 -15.98 -16.98
C SER A 117 -19.82 -16.05 -16.56
N GLN A 118 -20.76 -16.21 -17.49
CA GLN A 118 -22.19 -16.33 -17.17
C GLN A 118 -22.54 -17.62 -16.42
N ALA A 119 -21.81 -18.71 -16.66
CA ALA A 119 -22.01 -19.96 -15.95
C ALA A 119 -21.57 -19.89 -14.48
N PHE A 120 -20.46 -19.19 -14.18
CA PHE A 120 -19.83 -19.25 -12.85
C PHE A 120 -19.93 -17.96 -12.03
N VAL A 121 -20.10 -16.80 -12.66
CA VAL A 121 -20.14 -15.50 -11.98
C VAL A 121 -21.59 -15.03 -11.85
N PRO A 122 -22.12 -14.85 -10.63
CA PRO A 122 -23.46 -14.30 -10.43
C PRO A 122 -23.62 -12.85 -10.88
N LEU A 123 -24.84 -12.46 -11.27
CA LEU A 123 -25.15 -11.10 -11.74
C LEU A 123 -24.90 -10.01 -10.68
N PHE A 124 -24.98 -10.34 -9.39
CA PHE A 124 -24.67 -9.39 -8.33
C PHE A 124 -23.17 -9.15 -8.17
N MET A 125 -22.27 -10.00 -8.70
CA MET A 125 -20.81 -9.78 -8.65
C MET A 125 -20.30 -9.01 -9.87
N ALA A 126 -20.91 -9.27 -11.03
CA ALA A 126 -20.58 -8.59 -12.27
C ALA A 126 -21.86 -8.43 -13.11
N PRO A 127 -22.13 -7.22 -13.65
CA PRO A 127 -23.28 -6.98 -14.52
C PRO A 127 -23.22 -7.82 -15.81
N PRO A 128 -24.29 -7.87 -16.61
CA PRO A 128 -24.28 -8.53 -17.91
C PRO A 128 -23.19 -8.00 -18.87
N ALA A 129 -22.77 -8.84 -19.82
CA ALA A 129 -21.72 -8.52 -20.79
C ALA A 129 -21.95 -7.20 -21.55
N GLU A 130 -23.21 -6.92 -21.92
CA GLU A 130 -23.58 -5.69 -22.63
C GLU A 130 -23.33 -4.43 -21.80
N ILE A 131 -23.45 -4.53 -20.48
CA ILE A 131 -23.19 -3.42 -19.55
C ILE A 131 -21.68 -3.29 -19.32
N THR A 132 -20.97 -4.41 -19.09
CA THR A 132 -19.53 -4.35 -18.80
C THR A 132 -18.69 -3.96 -20.01
N ARG A 133 -19.15 -4.27 -21.24
CA ARG A 133 -18.50 -3.84 -22.49
C ARG A 133 -18.41 -2.31 -22.62
N GLN A 134 -19.29 -1.56 -21.95
CA GLN A 134 -19.24 -0.09 -21.92
C GLN A 134 -17.96 0.44 -21.27
N LEU A 135 -17.31 -0.34 -20.39
CA LEU A 135 -16.02 0.02 -19.79
C LEU A 135 -14.91 0.19 -20.85
N THR A 136 -15.01 -0.49 -21.99
CA THR A 136 -13.97 -0.49 -23.02
C THR A 136 -14.10 0.69 -23.98
N PHE A 137 -15.32 1.06 -24.37
CA PHE A 137 -15.56 2.04 -25.43
C PHE A 137 -15.80 3.46 -24.92
N GLY A 138 -16.09 3.62 -23.62
CA GLY A 138 -16.43 4.91 -23.03
C GLY A 138 -17.63 5.59 -23.72
N LYS A 139 -17.90 6.86 -23.38
CA LYS A 139 -18.91 7.73 -24.04
C LYS A 139 -20.39 7.31 -23.92
N VAL A 140 -20.71 6.36 -23.04
CA VAL A 140 -22.10 5.99 -22.70
C VAL A 140 -22.40 6.51 -21.27
N PRO A 141 -23.61 7.01 -20.99
CA PRO A 141 -24.01 7.34 -19.62
C PRO A 141 -23.83 6.12 -18.71
N PHE A 142 -23.19 6.31 -17.55
CA PHE A 142 -22.92 5.23 -16.62
C PHE A 142 -24.23 4.65 -16.07
N PRO A 143 -24.59 3.38 -16.35
CA PRO A 143 -25.87 2.81 -15.93
C PRO A 143 -25.82 2.41 -14.45
N LEU A 144 -25.94 3.41 -13.56
CA LEU A 144 -25.74 3.24 -12.12
C LEU A 144 -26.60 2.11 -11.52
N ALA A 145 -27.85 1.97 -11.97
CA ALA A 145 -28.77 0.95 -11.46
C ALA A 145 -28.28 -0.48 -11.71
N GLU A 146 -27.71 -0.75 -12.90
CA GLU A 146 -27.17 -2.06 -13.26
C GLU A 146 -25.85 -2.35 -12.54
N TRP A 147 -25.06 -1.31 -12.26
CA TRP A 147 -23.80 -1.43 -11.53
C TRP A 147 -23.97 -1.53 -10.02
N LEU A 148 -25.07 -1.00 -9.47
CA LEU A 148 -25.27 -0.88 -8.03
C LEU A 148 -25.16 -2.22 -7.28
N PRO A 149 -25.76 -3.34 -7.75
CA PRO A 149 -25.59 -4.64 -7.09
C PRO A 149 -24.11 -5.06 -7.00
N SER A 150 -23.35 -4.91 -8.08
CA SER A 150 -21.91 -5.24 -8.11
C SER A 150 -21.08 -4.32 -7.24
N ILE A 151 -21.32 -3.01 -7.28
CA ILE A 151 -20.64 -2.05 -6.40
C ILE A 151 -20.91 -2.39 -4.93
N LEU A 152 -22.17 -2.63 -4.57
CA LEU A 152 -22.55 -2.96 -3.20
C LEU A 152 -21.95 -4.29 -2.74
N TYR A 153 -21.96 -5.31 -3.60
CA TYR A 153 -21.35 -6.60 -3.28
C TYR A 153 -19.87 -6.45 -2.96
N TRP A 154 -19.10 -5.85 -3.86
CA TRP A 154 -17.64 -5.71 -3.68
C TRP A 154 -17.30 -4.78 -2.51
N TRP A 155 -18.07 -3.71 -2.31
CA TRP A 155 -17.91 -2.85 -1.15
C TRP A 155 -18.21 -3.58 0.15
N LEU A 156 -19.31 -4.34 0.21
CA LEU A 156 -19.71 -5.09 1.39
C LEU A 156 -18.70 -6.18 1.74
N CYS A 157 -18.17 -6.90 0.75
CA CYS A 157 -17.10 -7.87 0.96
C CYS A 157 -15.91 -7.25 1.71
N GLN A 158 -15.49 -6.05 1.31
CA GLN A 158 -14.36 -5.36 1.94
C GLN A 158 -14.69 -4.81 3.32
N VAL A 159 -15.87 -4.21 3.50
CA VAL A 159 -16.30 -3.70 4.81
C VAL A 159 -16.42 -4.84 5.81
N LEU A 160 -17.05 -5.96 5.43
CA LEU A 160 -17.18 -7.13 6.30
C LEU A 160 -15.83 -7.74 6.64
N PHE A 161 -14.93 -7.85 5.66
CA PHE A 161 -13.56 -8.32 5.92
C PHE A 161 -12.79 -7.39 6.87
N GLY A 162 -12.91 -6.08 6.68
CA GLY A 162 -12.32 -5.08 7.58
C GLY A 162 -12.87 -5.18 9.01
N LEU A 163 -14.20 -5.30 9.18
CA LEU A 163 -14.84 -5.48 10.47
C LEU A 163 -14.43 -6.79 11.14
N PHE A 164 -14.30 -7.87 10.36
CA PHE A 164 -13.80 -9.16 10.83
C PHE A 164 -12.36 -9.04 11.36
N MET A 165 -11.46 -8.42 10.60
CA MET A 165 -10.07 -8.21 11.02
C MET A 165 -9.96 -7.28 12.24
N LEU A 166 -10.78 -6.23 12.31
CA LEU A 166 -10.87 -5.37 13.50
C LEU A 166 -11.38 -6.14 14.73
N SER A 167 -12.30 -7.07 14.54
CA SER A 167 -12.80 -7.93 15.63
C SER A 167 -11.69 -8.85 16.17
N ILE A 168 -10.94 -9.50 15.26
CA ILE A 168 -9.76 -10.31 15.64
C ILE A 168 -8.73 -9.45 16.37
N ALA A 169 -8.41 -8.27 15.84
CA ALA A 169 -7.44 -7.37 16.45
C ALA A 169 -7.85 -6.98 17.87
N ASN A 170 -9.13 -6.72 18.12
CA ASN A 170 -9.65 -6.41 19.46
C ASN A 170 -9.59 -7.60 20.43
N ILE A 171 -9.83 -8.82 19.95
CA ILE A 171 -9.70 -10.04 20.77
C ILE A 171 -8.24 -10.25 21.17
N LEU A 172 -7.32 -10.14 20.21
CA LEU A 172 -5.88 -10.38 20.42
C LEU A 172 -5.19 -9.21 21.13
N ARG A 173 -5.76 -8.01 21.10
CA ARG A 173 -5.19 -6.77 21.65
C ARG A 173 -4.62 -6.96 23.05
N ARG A 174 -5.41 -7.49 23.98
CA ARG A 174 -4.98 -7.61 25.39
C ARG A 174 -3.78 -8.54 25.53
N ARG A 175 -3.76 -9.66 24.80
CA ARG A 175 -2.67 -10.63 24.87
C ARG A 175 -1.43 -10.08 24.19
N TYR A 176 -1.55 -9.64 22.94
CA TYR A 176 -0.39 -9.30 22.12
C TYR A 176 0.18 -7.92 22.45
N ILE A 177 -0.66 -6.93 22.75
CA ILE A 177 -0.22 -5.55 23.00
C ILE A 177 0.04 -5.31 24.49
N ASP A 178 -0.91 -5.64 25.36
CA ASP A 178 -0.82 -5.25 26.77
C ASP A 178 0.05 -6.22 27.59
N ILE A 179 -0.05 -7.53 27.34
CA ILE A 179 0.67 -8.56 28.10
C ILE A 179 2.02 -8.91 27.47
N GLU A 180 2.02 -9.42 26.23
CA GLU A 180 3.22 -9.93 25.55
C GLU A 180 4.06 -8.84 24.92
N LYS A 181 3.45 -7.67 24.63
CA LYS A 181 4.11 -6.51 23.99
C LYS A 181 4.86 -6.92 22.71
N VAL A 182 4.19 -7.74 21.89
CA VAL A 182 4.74 -8.26 20.64
C VAL A 182 5.13 -7.06 19.74
N PRO A 183 6.37 -7.01 19.25
CA PRO A 183 6.76 -5.95 18.32
C PRO A 183 6.07 -6.17 16.98
N PHE A 184 5.52 -5.10 16.41
CA PHE A 184 4.96 -5.10 15.05
C PHE A 184 5.95 -4.39 14.12
N PRO A 185 6.78 -5.11 13.33
CA PRO A 185 7.86 -4.50 12.55
C PRO A 185 7.39 -3.36 11.64
N HIS A 186 6.21 -3.54 11.01
CA HIS A 186 5.60 -2.50 10.17
C HIS A 186 5.21 -1.24 10.97
N ALA A 187 4.62 -1.40 12.17
CA ALA A 187 4.24 -0.27 13.01
C ALA A 187 5.48 0.42 13.61
N MET A 188 6.54 -0.32 13.91
CA MET A 188 7.81 0.21 14.40
C MET A 188 8.50 1.09 13.35
N ALA A 189 8.53 0.66 12.08
CA ALA A 189 9.07 1.44 10.97
C ALA A 189 8.39 2.81 10.83
N VAL A 190 7.06 2.82 10.96
CA VAL A 190 6.25 4.03 10.90
C VAL A 190 6.46 4.89 12.15
N TYR A 191 6.49 4.27 13.33
CA TYR A 191 6.71 4.98 14.58
C TYR A 191 8.04 5.74 14.55
N GLU A 192 9.12 5.11 14.07
CA GLU A 192 10.40 5.80 13.90
C GLU A 192 10.30 6.93 12.87
N SER A 193 9.56 6.73 11.77
CA SER A 193 9.31 7.82 10.80
C SER A 193 8.55 9.01 11.44
N ILE A 194 7.49 8.74 12.21
CA ILE A 194 6.74 9.76 12.95
C ILE A 194 7.65 10.45 13.97
N ARG A 195 8.46 9.70 14.71
CA ARG A 195 9.41 10.23 15.68
C ARG A 195 10.41 11.20 15.04
N GLN A 196 10.93 10.87 13.85
CA GLN A 196 11.87 11.72 13.11
C GLN A 196 11.22 12.98 12.53
N VAL A 197 9.92 12.96 12.29
CA VAL A 197 9.19 14.05 11.61
C VAL A 197 8.42 14.95 12.61
N SER A 198 8.00 14.39 13.74
CA SER A 198 7.24 15.07 14.79
C SER A 198 8.06 16.12 15.54
N THR A 199 7.43 17.26 15.84
CA THR A 199 8.10 18.41 16.49
C THR A 199 8.07 18.34 18.01
N ASP A 200 7.14 17.57 18.57
CA ASP A 200 6.97 17.34 20.00
C ASP A 200 7.97 16.31 20.56
N ILE A 201 8.49 15.41 19.71
CA ILE A 201 9.50 14.43 20.11
C ILE A 201 10.90 14.95 19.78
N LYS A 202 11.73 15.09 20.82
CA LYS A 202 13.15 15.46 20.65
C LYS A 202 13.93 14.26 20.12
N VAL A 203 14.54 14.43 18.96
CA VAL A 203 15.43 13.44 18.34
C VAL A 203 16.85 14.01 18.27
N PRO A 204 17.89 13.22 18.59
CA PRO A 204 19.26 13.65 18.40
C PRO A 204 19.52 14.04 16.93
N GLU A 205 20.18 15.17 16.71
CA GLU A 205 20.44 15.70 15.36
C GLU A 205 21.15 14.68 14.44
N ARG A 206 22.04 13.86 15.02
CA ARG A 206 22.73 12.77 14.30
C ARG A 206 21.75 11.74 13.72
N MET A 207 20.69 11.40 14.45
CA MET A 207 19.69 10.44 13.98
C MET A 207 18.82 11.02 12.88
N ALA A 208 18.46 12.31 12.96
CA ALA A 208 17.77 13.01 11.89
C ALA A 208 18.61 13.07 10.59
N LYS A 209 19.93 13.26 10.71
CA LYS A 209 20.86 13.21 9.57
C LYS A 209 20.92 11.81 8.94
N PHE A 210 20.98 10.75 9.74
CA PHE A 210 20.96 9.38 9.22
C PHE A 210 19.62 9.03 8.56
N PHE A 211 18.51 9.49 9.12
CA PHE A 211 17.20 9.34 8.50
C PHE A 211 17.13 10.02 7.13
N LEU A 212 17.60 11.27 7.04
CA LEU A 212 17.65 11.99 5.77
C LEU A 212 18.59 11.32 4.74
N LEU A 213 19.75 10.83 5.20
CA LEU A 213 20.65 10.05 4.36
C LEU A 213 19.97 8.79 3.82
N GLY A 214 19.26 8.05 4.69
CA GLY A 214 18.49 6.88 4.29
C GLY A 214 17.40 7.21 3.26
N LEU A 215 16.70 8.33 3.43
CA LEU A 215 15.72 8.82 2.46
C LEU A 215 16.36 9.12 1.09
N ILE A 216 17.51 9.81 1.08
CA ILE A 216 18.24 10.13 -0.14
C ILE A 216 18.70 8.83 -0.83
N VAL A 217 19.29 7.90 -0.07
CA VAL A 217 19.73 6.60 -0.60
C VAL A 217 18.54 5.82 -1.18
N GLY A 218 17.40 5.80 -0.48
CA GLY A 218 16.17 5.16 -0.96
C GLY A 218 15.69 5.74 -2.28
N ILE A 219 15.67 7.08 -2.41
CA ILE A 219 15.33 7.76 -3.67
C ILE A 219 16.36 7.43 -4.77
N CYS A 220 17.65 7.45 -4.46
CA CYS A 220 18.70 7.12 -5.42
C CYS A 220 18.66 5.65 -5.88
N LEU A 221 18.14 4.73 -5.07
CA LEU A 221 17.93 3.33 -5.46
C LEU A 221 16.65 3.16 -6.28
N GLN A 222 15.55 3.79 -5.87
CA GLN A 222 14.26 3.65 -6.53
C GLN A 222 14.20 4.38 -7.88
N LEU A 223 14.88 5.51 -8.01
CA LEU A 223 14.84 6.33 -9.22
C LEU A 223 15.35 5.59 -10.47
N PRO A 224 16.52 4.92 -10.47
CA PRO A 224 16.94 4.08 -11.60
C PRO A 224 15.93 2.97 -11.93
N ILE A 225 15.32 2.34 -10.91
CA ILE A 225 14.33 1.28 -11.09
C ILE A 225 13.08 1.82 -11.79
N TYR A 226 12.67 3.04 -11.47
CA TYR A 226 11.57 3.72 -12.13
C TYR A 226 11.93 4.10 -13.56
N LEU A 227 13.10 4.75 -13.76
CA LEU A 227 13.53 5.28 -15.04
C LEU A 227 13.68 4.19 -16.11
N GLN A 228 14.25 3.02 -15.78
CA GLN A 228 14.34 1.91 -16.73
C GLN A 228 12.97 1.36 -17.17
N ALA A 229 11.94 1.49 -16.35
CA ALA A 229 10.63 0.92 -16.64
C ALA A 229 9.74 1.95 -17.35
N ALA A 230 9.93 3.24 -17.06
CA ALA A 230 9.31 4.35 -17.77
C ALA A 230 9.96 4.59 -19.15
N PHE A 231 11.28 4.41 -19.26
CA PHE A 231 12.07 4.71 -20.46
C PHE A 231 12.84 3.49 -20.95
N PRO A 232 12.48 2.92 -22.12
CA PRO A 232 13.17 1.74 -22.68
C PRO A 232 14.68 1.93 -22.87
N TRP A 233 15.14 3.15 -23.16
CA TRP A 233 16.54 3.48 -23.40
C TRP A 233 17.40 3.59 -22.13
N PHE A 234 16.79 3.76 -20.95
CA PHE A 234 17.53 3.91 -19.70
C PHE A 234 18.13 2.54 -19.28
N PRO A 235 19.39 2.48 -18.82
CA PRO A 235 20.08 1.23 -18.54
C PRO A 235 19.46 0.47 -17.35
N ASP A 236 19.42 -0.85 -17.47
CA ASP A 236 19.01 -1.74 -16.37
C ASP A 236 20.21 -2.05 -15.45
N ILE A 237 20.49 -1.13 -14.53
CA ILE A 237 21.64 -1.20 -13.62
C ILE A 237 21.51 -2.37 -12.62
N PHE A 238 20.27 -2.72 -12.23
CA PHE A 238 19.99 -3.70 -11.17
C PHE A 238 19.41 -5.02 -11.69
N SER A 239 19.42 -5.23 -13.01
CA SER A 239 18.83 -6.39 -13.68
C SER A 239 17.34 -6.60 -13.33
N TRP A 240 16.55 -5.53 -13.25
CA TRP A 240 15.13 -5.59 -12.91
C TRP A 240 14.24 -5.98 -14.09
N ARG A 241 14.74 -5.92 -15.33
CA ARG A 241 13.97 -6.34 -16.52
C ARG A 241 13.98 -7.85 -16.72
N VAL A 242 14.92 -8.56 -16.09
CA VAL A 242 15.12 -10.00 -16.28
C VAL A 242 14.62 -10.77 -15.07
N ASN A 243 13.68 -11.69 -15.30
CA ASN A 243 13.13 -12.61 -14.30
C ASN A 243 12.69 -11.93 -12.98
N THR A 244 12.29 -10.66 -13.02
CA THR A 244 11.96 -9.88 -11.81
C THR A 244 10.60 -9.21 -12.00
N CYS A 245 9.71 -9.42 -11.03
CA CYS A 245 8.45 -8.71 -10.90
C CYS A 245 8.73 -7.23 -10.59
N PRO A 246 7.84 -6.28 -10.96
CA PRO A 246 8.02 -4.88 -10.58
C PRO A 246 8.29 -4.65 -9.08
N SER A 247 7.70 -5.47 -8.21
CA SER A 247 7.89 -5.45 -6.74
C SER A 247 9.24 -6.01 -6.27
N GLY A 248 10.14 -6.39 -7.19
CA GLY A 248 11.46 -6.93 -6.93
C GLY A 248 11.51 -8.43 -6.65
N GLN A 249 10.38 -9.11 -6.60
CA GLN A 249 10.35 -10.57 -6.47
C GLN A 249 10.93 -11.22 -7.72
N GLN A 250 11.96 -12.04 -7.56
CA GLN A 250 12.63 -12.73 -8.64
C GLN A 250 12.01 -14.12 -8.86
N TYR A 251 11.72 -14.43 -10.12
CA TYR A 251 11.39 -15.77 -10.55
C TYR A 251 12.67 -16.60 -10.68
N ALA A 252 12.79 -17.65 -9.87
CA ALA A 252 13.85 -18.65 -10.03
C ALA A 252 13.41 -19.70 -11.05
N GLY A 253 14.19 -19.87 -12.12
CA GLY A 253 13.89 -20.82 -13.19
C GLY A 253 14.07 -22.28 -12.78
N TRP A 254 13.39 -23.19 -13.48
CA TRP A 254 13.64 -24.63 -13.37
C TRP A 254 15.10 -24.94 -13.75
N GLY A 255 15.85 -25.55 -12.84
CA GLY A 255 17.27 -25.91 -13.04
C GLY A 255 18.28 -24.97 -12.36
N GLU A 256 17.84 -23.86 -11.76
CA GLU A 256 18.72 -23.02 -10.94
C GLU A 256 18.96 -23.67 -9.56
N THR A 257 20.22 -23.75 -9.12
CA THR A 257 20.59 -24.32 -7.81
C THR A 257 19.89 -23.62 -6.64
N VAL A 258 19.52 -22.36 -6.83
CA VAL A 258 18.82 -21.51 -5.86
C VAL A 258 17.37 -21.94 -5.67
N LEU A 259 16.73 -22.59 -6.66
CA LEU A 259 15.35 -23.07 -6.56
C LEU A 259 15.19 -24.11 -5.43
N GLY A 260 16.20 -24.97 -5.22
CA GLY A 260 16.21 -25.94 -4.13
C GLY A 260 16.43 -25.33 -2.73
N LEU A 261 16.97 -24.12 -2.66
CA LEU A 261 17.27 -23.40 -1.41
C LEU A 261 16.20 -22.36 -1.03
N VAL A 262 15.52 -21.77 -2.02
CA VAL A 262 14.70 -20.56 -1.86
C VAL A 262 13.24 -20.76 -2.29
N SER A 263 12.84 -21.96 -2.73
CA SER A 263 11.48 -22.26 -3.23
C SER A 263 10.34 -22.03 -2.23
N LEU A 264 10.62 -21.79 -0.95
CA LEU A 264 9.59 -21.51 0.06
C LEU A 264 9.35 -20.00 0.31
N THR A 265 10.31 -19.13 -0.04
CA THR A 265 10.19 -17.68 0.16
C THR A 265 10.79 -16.96 -1.04
N ALA A 266 9.96 -16.34 -1.89
CA ALA A 266 10.42 -15.65 -3.09
C ALA A 266 11.61 -14.73 -2.81
N TRP A 267 12.73 -14.96 -3.50
CA TRP A 267 13.89 -14.07 -3.46
C TRP A 267 13.46 -12.66 -3.88
N ASN A 268 13.71 -11.64 -3.07
CA ASN A 268 13.28 -10.27 -3.37
C ASN A 268 14.50 -9.36 -3.51
N LYS A 269 14.68 -8.74 -4.67
CA LYS A 269 15.76 -7.77 -4.92
C LYS A 269 15.60 -6.46 -4.14
N GLN A 270 14.41 -6.17 -3.58
CA GLN A 270 14.18 -4.96 -2.81
C GLN A 270 14.86 -5.02 -1.43
N PRO A 271 15.79 -4.08 -1.12
CA PRO A 271 16.43 -4.01 0.19
C PRO A 271 15.47 -3.82 1.36
N LEU A 272 14.30 -3.23 1.10
CA LEU A 272 13.28 -2.93 2.09
C LEU A 272 12.75 -4.18 2.80
N ALA A 273 12.57 -5.29 2.05
CA ALA A 273 12.12 -6.55 2.62
C ALA A 273 13.14 -7.08 3.65
N TYR A 274 14.43 -7.01 3.34
CA TYR A 274 15.50 -7.40 4.26
C TYR A 274 15.62 -6.44 5.44
N ALA A 275 15.51 -5.13 5.23
CA ALA A 275 15.56 -4.15 6.30
C ALA A 275 14.44 -4.36 7.33
N ILE A 276 13.23 -4.70 6.88
CA ILE A 276 12.11 -5.05 7.77
C ILE A 276 12.34 -6.39 8.46
N ALA A 277 12.94 -7.37 7.77
CA ALA A 277 13.31 -8.64 8.39
C ALA A 277 14.31 -8.45 9.55
N TYR A 278 15.27 -7.52 9.44
CA TYR A 278 16.19 -7.18 10.54
C TYR A 278 15.52 -6.51 11.75
N MET A 279 14.30 -5.98 11.58
CA MET A 279 13.50 -5.47 12.71
C MET A 279 12.70 -6.57 13.42
N MET A 280 12.70 -7.80 12.90
CA MET A 280 12.07 -8.93 13.57
C MET A 280 12.93 -9.39 14.75
N PRO A 281 12.34 -9.65 15.94
CA PRO A 281 13.09 -10.13 17.08
C PRO A 281 13.74 -11.48 16.77
N LEU A 282 15.05 -11.59 17.04
CA LEU A 282 15.85 -12.79 16.74
C LEU A 282 15.30 -14.06 17.41
N SER A 283 14.59 -13.94 18.53
CA SER A 283 13.94 -15.05 19.24
C SER A 283 12.74 -15.66 18.52
N VAL A 284 12.29 -15.05 17.41
CA VAL A 284 11.21 -15.57 16.54
C VAL A 284 11.78 -16.15 15.25
N LEU A 285 13.00 -15.75 14.87
CA LEU A 285 13.73 -16.23 13.70
C LEU A 285 14.49 -17.55 13.95
N PHE A 286 14.63 -17.97 15.22
CA PHE A 286 15.33 -19.19 15.65
C PHE A 286 14.62 -19.85 16.84
#